data_AF-C8XJT9-F1
#
_entry.id   AF-C8XJT9-F1
#
_cell.length_a   1.000
_cell.length_b   1.000
_cell.length_c   1.000
_cell.angle_alpha   90.00
_cell.angle_beta   90.00
_cell.angle_gamma   90.00
#
_symmetry.space_group_name_H-M   'P 1'
#
loop_
_entity.id
_entity.type
_entity.pdbx_description
1 polymer ?
#
loop_
_entity_poly.entity_id
_entity_poly.type
_entity_poly.pdbx_seq_one_letter_code
_entity_poly.pdbx_strand_id
1 'polypeptide(L)' 'MAVTSVDLDPQLIERARALTGERSNRAVIDLALRRLIASKQRGAMIDGILELTDLPNELGAPVASYPIIVRD' A
#
# COMPACT_ATOMS: atom_id res chain seq x y z
N MET A 1 -2.16 12.70 19.24
CA MET A 1 -1.83 11.28 18.97
C MET A 1 -1.16 10.71 20.21
N ALA A 2 -1.57 9.52 20.66
CA ALA A 2 -0.86 8.81 21.71
C ALA A 2 0.54 8.40 21.22
N VAL A 3 1.55 8.55 22.08
CA VAL A 3 2.92 8.14 21.80
C VAL A 3 3.17 6.86 22.58
N THR A 4 3.56 5.80 21.88
CA THR A 4 3.92 4.51 22.48
C THR A 4 5.43 4.36 22.40
N SER A 5 6.07 3.99 23.52
CA SER A 5 7.49 3.64 23.54
C SER A 5 7.66 2.18 23.13
N VAL A 6 8.60 1.93 22.22
CA VAL A 6 8.89 0.58 21.70
C VAL A 6 10.41 0.43 21.63
N ASP A 7 10.93 -0.66 22.18
CA ASP A 7 12.34 -0.98 22.06
C ASP A 7 12.64 -1.50 20.66
N LEU A 8 13.68 -0.94 20.04
CA LEU A 8 14.13 -1.29 18.71
C LEU A 8 15.64 -1.43 18.72
N ASP A 9 16.13 -2.37 17.93
CA ASP A 9 17.56 -2.46 17.64
C ASP A 9 18.02 -1.15 16.97
N PRO A 10 18.95 -0.39 17.59
CA PRO A 10 19.45 0.86 17.04
C PRO A 10 20.10 0.68 15.66
N GLN A 11 20.77 -0.44 15.41
CA GLN A 11 21.42 -0.69 14.12
C GLN A 11 20.39 -0.93 13.02
N LEU A 12 19.29 -1.61 13.34
CA LEU A 12 18.20 -1.87 12.40
C LEU A 12 17.53 -0.55 11.98
N ILE A 13 17.24 0.33 12.94
CA ILE A 13 16.54 1.58 12.62
C ILE A 13 17.43 2.56 11.85
N GLU A 14 18.74 2.59 12.12
CA GLU A 14 19.69 3.36 11.31
C GLU A 14 19.80 2.84 9.88
N ARG A 15 19.91 1.52 9.71
CA ARG A 15 19.93 0.91 8.38
C ARG A 15 18.63 1.21 7.61
N ALA A 16 17.50 1.10 8.29
CA ALA A 16 16.20 1.38 7.69
C ALA A 16 16.07 2.86 7.27
N ARG A 17 16.51 3.79 8.10
CA ARG A 17 16.63 5.23 7.75
C ARG A 17 17.46 5.44 6.49
N ALA A 18 18.65 4.85 6.43
CA ALA A 18 19.56 5.03 5.29
C ALA A 18 18.94 4.51 4.00
N LEU A 19 18.19 3.41 4.06
CA LEU A 19 17.51 2.81 2.91
C LEU A 19 16.25 3.58 2.47
N THR A 20 15.55 4.22 3.39
CA THR A 20 14.29 4.92 3.09
C THR A 20 14.45 6.43 2.89
N GLY A 21 15.56 7.02 3.36
CA GLY A 21 15.77 8.48 3.37
C GLY A 21 14.92 9.22 4.41
N GLU A 22 14.27 8.49 5.32
CA GLU A 22 13.32 9.08 6.27
C GLU A 22 14.02 9.83 7.41
N ARG A 23 13.41 10.94 7.82
CA ARG A 23 14.00 11.86 8.81
C ARG A 23 13.73 11.48 10.27
N SER A 24 12.93 10.45 10.53
CA SER A 24 12.57 10.04 11.91
C SER A 24 12.30 8.54 12.04
N ASN A 25 12.58 7.98 13.23
CA ASN A 25 12.20 6.60 13.60
C ASN A 25 10.71 6.34 13.29
N ARG A 26 9.85 7.28 13.68
CA ARG A 26 8.39 7.16 13.51
C ARG A 26 8.00 7.04 12.04
N ALA A 27 8.59 7.85 11.17
CA ALA A 27 8.30 7.82 9.73
C ALA A 27 8.77 6.51 9.09
N VAL A 28 9.94 6.00 9.48
CA VAL A 28 10.43 4.67 9.05
C VAL A 28 9.47 3.57 9.45
N ILE A 29 8.99 3.59 10.70
CA ILE A 29 8.06 2.57 11.23
C ILE A 29 6.71 2.65 10.52
N ASP A 30 6.14 3.85 10.35
CA ASP A 30 4.88 4.05 9.63
C ASP A 30 4.98 3.52 8.19
N LEU A 31 6.07 3.85 7.49
CA LEU A 31 6.33 3.37 6.14
C LEU A 31 6.45 1.84 6.09
N ALA A 32 7.17 1.24 7.03
CA ALA A 32 7.33 -0.21 7.12
C ALA A 32 5.99 -0.91 7.36
N LEU A 33 5.16 -0.41 8.27
CA LEU A 33 3.84 -0.96 8.57
C LEU A 33 2.90 -0.86 7.36
N ARG A 34 2.85 0.30 6.68
CA ARG A 34 2.06 0.45 5.45
C ARG A 34 2.48 -0.54 4.37
N ARG A 35 3.79 -0.71 4.17
CA ARG A 35 4.33 -1.66 3.19
C ARG A 35 4.04 -3.11 3.57
N LEU A 36 4.10 -3.47 4.84
CA LEU A 36 3.75 -4.81 5.32
C LEU A 36 2.26 -5.11 5.06
N ILE A 37 1.37 -4.19 5.43
CA ILE A 37 -0.07 -4.33 5.20
C ILE A 37 -0.35 -4.49 3.70
N ALA A 38 0.20 -3.61 2.87
CA ALA A 38 0.04 -3.70 1.42
C ALA A 38 0.59 -5.02 0.86
N SER A 39 1.75 -5.48 1.35
CA SER A 39 2.34 -6.76 0.94
C SER A 39 1.46 -7.95 1.31
N LYS A 40 0.73 -7.88 2.43
CA LYS A 40 -0.20 -8.95 2.86
C LYS A 40 -1.53 -8.89 2.10
N GLN A 41 -2.03 -7.69 1.82
CA GLN A 41 -3.25 -7.49 1.04
C GLN A 41 -3.07 -7.84 -0.45
N ARG A 42 -1.84 -7.78 -0.99
CA ARG A 42 -1.56 -8.17 -2.37
C ARG A 42 -1.91 -9.63 -2.66
N GLY A 43 -1.76 -10.54 -1.70
CA GLY A 43 -2.18 -11.94 -1.86
C GLY A 43 -3.68 -12.04 -2.08
N ALA A 44 -4.47 -11.45 -1.18
CA ALA A 44 -5.92 -11.40 -1.30
C ALA A 44 -6.41 -10.72 -2.59
N MET A 45 -5.68 -9.71 -3.08
CA MET A 45 -5.96 -9.07 -4.37
C MET A 45 -5.75 -10.04 -5.54
N ILE A 46 -4.66 -10.82 -5.52
CA ILE A 46 -4.38 -11.83 -6.56
C ILE A 46 -5.43 -12.94 -6.51
N ASP A 47 -5.77 -13.43 -5.32
CA ASP A 47 -6.80 -14.46 -5.13
C ASP A 47 -8.15 -13.99 -5.68
N GLY A 48 -8.56 -12.75 -5.39
CA GLY A 48 -9.79 -12.17 -5.92
C GLY A 48 -9.79 -12.02 -7.45
N ILE A 49 -8.64 -11.75 -8.09
CA ILE A 49 -8.54 -11.74 -9.56
C ILE A 49 -8.69 -13.15 -10.14
N LEU A 50 -8.11 -14.16 -9.50
CA LEU A 50 -8.24 -15.56 -9.94
C LEU A 50 -9.68 -16.08 -9.84
N GLU A 51 -10.49 -15.53 -8.94
CA GLU A 51 -11.91 -15.82 -8.80
C GLU A 51 -12.79 -15.15 -9.88
N LEU A 52 -12.25 -14.21 -10.68
CA LEU A 52 -13.01 -13.58 -11.76
C LEU A 52 -13.19 -14.56 -12.94
N THR A 53 -14.35 -15.21 -12.99
CA THR A 53 -14.66 -16.21 -14.03
C THR A 53 -14.93 -15.62 -15.42
N ASP A 54 -15.25 -14.32 -15.49
CA ASP A 54 -15.67 -13.63 -16.73
C ASP A 54 -14.58 -12.68 -17.29
N LEU A 55 -13.39 -12.71 -16.70
CA LEU A 55 -12.28 -11.82 -17.06
C LEU A 55 -11.93 -11.85 -18.57
N PRO A 56 -11.92 -13.00 -19.27
CA PRO A 56 -11.65 -13.02 -20.71
C PRO A 56 -12.66 -12.24 -21.55
N ASN A 57 -13.93 -12.19 -21.12
CA ASN A 57 -15.00 -11.47 -21.82
C ASN A 57 -14.98 -9.97 -21.52
N GLU A 58 -14.53 -9.58 -20.33
CA GLU A 58 -14.50 -8.19 -19.86
C GLU A 58 -13.27 -7.40 -20.31
N LEU A 59 -12.13 -8.05 -20.60
CA LEU A 59 -10.89 -7.37 -21.02
C LEU A 59 -11.01 -6.57 -22.34
N GLY A 60 -12.01 -6.88 -23.17
CA GLY A 60 -12.32 -6.16 -24.41
C GLY A 60 -13.66 -5.43 -24.40
N ALA A 61 -14.35 -5.39 -23.25
CA ALA A 61 -15.66 -4.78 -23.16
C ALA A 61 -15.57 -3.25 -23.35
N PRO A 62 -16.57 -2.61 -24.00
CA PRO A 62 -16.60 -1.16 -24.16
C PRO A 62 -16.61 -0.46 -22.80
N VAL A 63 -15.66 0.46 -22.58
CA VAL A 63 -15.60 1.23 -21.34
C VAL A 63 -16.61 2.39 -21.40
N ALA A 64 -17.54 2.43 -20.44
CA ALA A 64 -18.45 3.55 -20.30
C ALA A 64 -17.71 4.76 -19.71
N SER A 65 -17.66 5.87 -20.46
CA SER A 65 -17.12 7.13 -19.97
C SER A 65 -18.25 7.95 -19.32
N TYR A 66 -18.13 8.27 -18.04
CA TYR A 66 -19.08 9.14 -17.35
C TYR A 66 -18.65 10.61 -17.54
N PRO A 67 -19.56 11.52 -17.90
CA PRO A 67 -19.21 12.93 -18.04
C PRO A 67 -18.79 13.51 -16.68
N ILE A 68 -17.58 14.08 -16.62
CA ILE A 68 -17.15 14.86 -15.46
C ILE A 68 -17.92 16.18 -15.51
N ILE A 69 -18.89 16.35 -14.60
CA ILE A 69 -19.59 17.63 -14.44
C ILE A 69 -18.64 18.56 -13.69
N VAL A 70 -17.92 19.41 -14.44
CA VAL A 70 -17.22 20.56 -13.86
C VAL A 70 -18.30 21.56 -13.46
N ARG A 71 -18.43 21.85 -12.16
CA ARG A 71 -19.25 22.96 -11.68
C ARG A 71 -18.38 24.22 -11.73
N ASP A 72 -18.80 25.20 -12.53
CA ASP A 72 -18.24 26.55 -12.57
C ASP A 72 -18.44 27.30 -11.24
#